data_AF-A0A2T3KQ24-F1
#
_entry.id   AF-A0A2T3KQ24-F1
#
_cell.length_a   1.000
_cell.length_b   1.000
_cell.length_c   1.000
_cell.angle_alpha   90.00
_cell.angle_beta   90.00
_cell.angle_gamma   90.00
#
_symmetry.space_group_name_H-M   'P 1'
#
loop_
_entity.id
_entity.type
_entity.pdbx_description
1 polymer ?
#
loop_
_entity_poly.entity_id
_entity_poly.type
_entity_poly.pdbx_seq_one_letter_code
_entity_poly.pdbx_strand_id
1 'polypeptide(L)'
;MPKFIITLPLLLCSASCVVMYPAQWEAITVVDELTGEQTCRVRALSPMQTHSSFYPMVDMANGHIRVGMHSPDENPLPVGDIQLQVDNHYRFLIKQADMPYYLQQQIDITSRILAGYGPYLNHSKRAQRDQLQLSFSTATAKALASRSPYTVATGNTAKHLFDLMLMGDFLEYKILATELHASTSGRYPLNRDFLNSLQQCGISWHQ
;
A
#
# COMPACT_ATOMS: atom_id res chain seq x y z
N MET A 1 -73.40 30.70 -1.30
CA MET A 1 -72.64 29.50 -0.93
C MET A 1 -71.21 29.66 -1.44
N PRO A 2 -70.21 29.96 -0.58
CA PRO A 2 -68.82 30.06 -1.03
C PRO A 2 -68.15 28.68 -0.99
N LYS A 3 -67.45 28.32 -2.08
CA LYS A 3 -66.65 27.09 -2.19
C LYS A 3 -65.24 27.41 -1.68
N PHE A 4 -64.83 26.79 -0.58
CA PHE A 4 -63.47 26.83 -0.07
C PHE A 4 -62.58 25.90 -0.91
N ILE A 5 -61.56 26.46 -1.56
CA ILE A 5 -60.49 25.71 -2.23
C ILE A 5 -59.36 25.57 -1.21
N ILE A 6 -59.13 24.34 -0.74
CA ILE A 6 -58.04 23.98 0.16
C ILE A 6 -56.85 23.58 -0.71
N THR A 7 -55.82 24.41 -0.76
CA THR A 7 -54.53 24.10 -1.39
C THR A 7 -53.61 23.40 -0.38
N LEU A 8 -53.31 22.13 -0.62
CA LEU A 8 -52.40 21.30 0.18
C LEU A 8 -50.96 21.46 -0.35
N PRO A 9 -49.98 21.90 0.46
CA PRO A 9 -48.60 22.03 -0.02
C PRO A 9 -47.93 20.66 -0.01
N LEU A 10 -47.50 20.20 -1.18
CA LEU A 10 -46.74 18.97 -1.38
C LEU A 10 -45.26 19.25 -1.00
N LEU A 11 -44.86 18.83 0.20
CA LEU A 11 -43.47 18.89 0.65
C LEU A 11 -42.65 17.83 -0.12
N LEU A 12 -41.91 18.25 -1.16
CA LEU A 12 -40.89 17.44 -1.81
C LEU A 12 -39.64 17.37 -0.91
N CYS A 13 -39.55 16.32 -0.09
CA CYS A 13 -38.28 15.93 0.53
C CYS A 13 -37.41 15.23 -0.53
N SER A 14 -36.53 15.99 -1.18
CA SER A 14 -35.42 15.44 -1.96
C SER A 14 -34.39 14.83 -1.01
N ALA A 15 -34.59 13.57 -0.64
CA ALA A 15 -33.53 12.77 -0.05
C ALA A 15 -32.51 12.46 -1.15
N SER A 16 -31.46 13.26 -1.25
CA SER A 16 -30.27 12.92 -2.04
C SER A 16 -29.65 11.68 -1.42
N CYS A 17 -30.03 10.52 -1.92
CA CYS A 17 -29.38 9.26 -1.58
C CYS A 17 -27.98 9.32 -2.22
N VAL A 18 -26.98 9.73 -1.43
CA VAL A 18 -25.58 9.55 -1.81
C VAL A 18 -25.35 8.06 -1.82
N VAL A 19 -25.38 7.46 -3.00
CA VAL A 19 -25.00 6.06 -3.22
C VAL A 19 -23.48 6.01 -2.97
N MET A 20 -23.10 5.75 -1.71
CA MET A 20 -21.76 5.27 -1.41
C MET A 20 -21.67 3.86 -1.99
N TYR A 21 -21.09 3.76 -3.18
CA TYR A 21 -20.67 2.47 -3.71
C TYR A 21 -19.76 1.82 -2.66
N PRO A 22 -20.02 0.57 -2.26
CA PRO A 22 -19.17 -0.10 -1.29
C PRO A 22 -17.78 -0.23 -1.89
N ALA A 23 -16.75 0.16 -1.15
CA ALA A 23 -15.39 -0.15 -1.58
C ALA A 23 -15.23 -1.67 -1.65
N GLN A 24 -14.76 -2.16 -2.79
CA GLN A 24 -14.64 -3.59 -3.08
C GLN A 24 -13.19 -4.02 -2.93
N TRP A 25 -12.96 -5.31 -2.73
CA TRP A 25 -11.63 -5.90 -2.77
C TRP A 25 -11.54 -6.83 -3.97
N GLU A 26 -10.38 -6.87 -4.61
CA GLU A 26 -10.11 -7.77 -5.71
C GLU A 26 -8.76 -8.46 -5.55
N ALA A 27 -8.67 -9.67 -6.06
CA ALA A 27 -7.42 -10.39 -6.27
C ALA A 27 -6.93 -10.10 -7.70
N ILE A 28 -5.71 -9.58 -7.81
CA ILE A 28 -5.04 -9.33 -9.08
C ILE A 28 -3.72 -10.10 -9.14
N THR A 29 -3.27 -10.41 -10.35
CA THR A 29 -1.93 -10.94 -10.58
C THR A 29 -1.05 -9.80 -11.07
N VAL A 30 0.02 -9.51 -10.34
CA VAL A 30 1.05 -8.55 -10.73
C VAL A 30 2.24 -9.34 -11.26
N VAL A 31 2.74 -8.96 -12.43
CA VAL A 31 3.94 -9.56 -13.02
C VAL A 31 5.09 -8.59 -12.84
N ASP A 32 6.17 -9.05 -12.22
CA ASP A 32 7.43 -8.30 -12.21
C ASP A 32 8.02 -8.31 -13.62
N GLU A 33 8.17 -7.14 -14.24
CA GLU A 33 8.66 -7.04 -15.62
C GLU A 33 10.13 -7.47 -15.79
N LEU A 34 10.92 -7.43 -14.71
CA LEU A 34 12.34 -7.76 -14.74
C LEU A 34 12.57 -9.26 -14.52
N THR A 35 11.86 -9.85 -13.56
CA THR A 35 12.04 -11.27 -13.20
C THR A 35 11.04 -12.20 -13.88
N GLY A 36 9.92 -11.66 -14.38
CA GLY A 36 8.78 -12.43 -14.86
C GLY A 36 7.99 -13.11 -13.73
N GLU A 37 8.33 -12.84 -12.46
CA GLU A 37 7.68 -13.47 -11.31
C GLU A 37 6.25 -12.95 -11.16
N GLN A 38 5.32 -13.87 -11.01
CA GLN A 38 3.91 -13.56 -10.80
C GLN A 38 3.61 -13.55 -9.31
N THR A 39 3.09 -12.43 -8.81
CA THR A 39 2.65 -12.27 -7.43
C THR A 39 1.16 -12.01 -7.41
N CYS A 40 0.39 -12.81 -6.67
CA CYS A 40 -1.01 -12.49 -6.41
C CYS A 40 -1.12 -11.43 -5.32
N ARG A 41 -1.86 -10.37 -5.61
CA ARG A 41 -2.09 -9.24 -4.71
C ARG A 41 -3.58 -9.01 -4.52
N VAL A 42 -3.98 -8.89 -3.27
CA VAL A 42 -5.30 -8.42 -2.89
C VAL A 42 -5.21 -6.91 -2.71
N ARG A 43 -6.06 -6.16 -3.42
CA ARG A 43 -6.13 -4.69 -3.28
C ARG A 43 -7.55 -4.22 -3.15
N ALA A 44 -7.73 -3.07 -2.51
CA ALA A 44 -9.03 -2.43 -2.48
C ALA A 44 -9.25 -1.58 -3.74
N LEU A 45 -10.48 -1.55 -4.22
CA LEU A 45 -10.98 -0.68 -5.27
C LEU A 45 -11.64 0.53 -4.61
N SER A 46 -11.16 1.73 -4.93
CA SER A 46 -11.91 2.94 -4.63
C SER A 46 -13.12 3.01 -5.57
N PRO A 47 -14.33 3.27 -5.06
CA PRO A 47 -15.47 3.56 -5.91
C PRO A 47 -15.36 4.89 -6.65
N MET A 48 -14.46 5.77 -6.21
CA MET A 48 -14.08 7.01 -6.88
C MET A 48 -12.62 6.90 -7.32
N GLN A 49 -12.31 5.99 -8.24
CA GLN A 49 -10.95 5.87 -8.80
C GLN A 49 -10.51 7.22 -9.37
N THR A 50 -9.62 7.91 -8.67
CA THR A 50 -8.91 9.06 -9.21
C THR A 50 -7.46 8.68 -9.46
N HIS A 51 -6.81 9.33 -10.43
CA HIS A 51 -5.37 9.16 -10.69
C HIS A 51 -4.46 9.52 -9.49
N SER A 52 -5.03 10.00 -8.39
CA SER A 52 -4.38 10.34 -7.12
C SER A 52 -4.85 9.48 -5.94
N SER A 53 -5.59 8.40 -6.21
CA SER A 53 -6.09 7.49 -5.18
C SER A 53 -5.02 6.50 -4.76
N PHE A 54 -4.92 6.28 -3.46
CA PHE A 54 -4.06 5.25 -2.88
C PHE A 54 -4.93 4.12 -2.32
N TYR A 55 -4.44 2.90 -2.46
CA TYR A 55 -5.23 1.70 -2.19
C TYR A 55 -4.50 0.80 -1.21
N PRO A 56 -5.19 0.27 -0.18
CA PRO A 56 -4.66 -0.80 0.62
C PRO A 56 -4.35 -2.02 -0.23
N MET A 57 -3.26 -2.71 0.13
CA MET A 57 -2.86 -3.98 -0.47
C MET A 57 -2.41 -4.99 0.58
N VAL A 58 -2.64 -6.26 0.25
CA VAL A 58 -2.09 -7.43 0.91
C VAL A 58 -1.54 -8.36 -0.16
N ASP A 59 -0.28 -8.76 -0.05
CA ASP A 59 0.31 -9.78 -0.93
C ASP A 59 1.38 -10.61 -0.22
N MET A 60 1.90 -11.62 -0.93
CA MET A 60 2.97 -12.49 -0.48
C MET A 60 4.17 -12.31 -1.40
N ALA A 61 5.31 -11.87 -0.87
CA ALA A 61 6.55 -11.77 -1.62
C ALA A 61 7.67 -12.51 -0.89
N ASN A 62 8.38 -13.39 -1.59
CA ASN A 62 9.45 -14.21 -1.01
C ASN A 62 9.02 -14.98 0.25
N GLY A 63 7.77 -15.48 0.29
CA GLY A 63 7.23 -16.19 1.46
C GLY A 63 6.88 -15.29 2.65
N HIS A 64 6.97 -13.97 2.52
CA HIS A 64 6.62 -13.01 3.55
C HIS A 64 5.34 -12.26 3.18
N ILE A 65 4.41 -12.20 4.13
CA ILE A 65 3.22 -11.36 4.02
C ILE A 65 3.62 -9.89 4.06
N ARG A 66 3.00 -9.10 3.17
CA ARG A 66 3.11 -7.65 3.13
C ARG A 66 1.74 -7.04 3.23
N VAL A 67 1.64 -5.99 4.05
CA VAL A 67 0.39 -5.23 4.23
C VAL A 67 0.75 -3.76 4.15
N GLY A 68 0.03 -2.99 3.33
CA GLY A 68 0.38 -1.59 3.13
C GLY A 68 -0.55 -0.85 2.18
N MET A 69 -0.01 0.18 1.56
CA MET A 69 -0.69 1.00 0.57
C MET A 69 0.11 1.02 -0.73
N HIS A 70 -0.58 1.10 -1.87
CA HIS A 70 0.02 1.34 -3.18
C HIS A 70 -0.69 2.48 -3.92
N SER A 71 0.04 3.17 -4.78
CA SER A 71 -0.50 4.12 -5.75
C SER A 71 -1.07 3.40 -6.99
N PRO A 72 -1.80 4.09 -7.87
CA PRO A 72 -2.31 3.50 -9.12
C PRO A 72 -1.19 3.00 -10.03
N ASP A 73 -1.47 1.98 -10.83
CA ASP A 73 -0.48 1.35 -11.72
C ASP A 73 -0.14 2.22 -12.96
N GLU A 74 -1.13 2.94 -13.50
CA GLU A 74 -0.98 3.73 -14.74
C GLU A 74 -0.14 5.01 -14.53
N ASN A 75 -0.11 5.54 -13.31
CA ASN A 75 0.69 6.71 -12.95
C ASN A 75 1.17 6.60 -11.50
N PRO A 76 2.21 5.79 -11.24
CA PRO A 76 2.69 5.52 -9.89
C PRO A 76 3.22 6.79 -9.22
N LEU A 77 2.71 7.07 -8.02
CA LEU A 77 3.15 8.16 -7.17
C LEU A 77 3.82 7.59 -5.92
N PRO A 78 4.93 8.18 -5.44
CA PRO A 78 5.49 7.80 -4.16
C PRO A 78 4.43 7.87 -3.06
N VAL A 79 4.28 6.82 -2.26
CA VAL A 79 3.21 6.76 -1.25
C VAL A 79 3.51 7.61 -0.02
N GLY A 80 4.78 7.71 0.41
CA GLY A 80 5.12 8.33 1.68
C GLY A 80 4.99 7.37 2.87
N ASP A 81 5.20 7.91 4.06
CA ASP A 81 4.93 7.20 5.31
C ASP A 81 3.41 7.04 5.50
N ILE A 82 2.99 5.90 6.03
CA ILE A 82 1.57 5.57 6.22
C ILE A 82 1.26 5.23 7.67
N GLN A 83 0.04 5.55 8.08
CA GLN A 83 -0.56 5.06 9.31
C GLN A 83 -1.71 4.15 8.96
N LEU A 84 -1.71 2.94 9.51
CA LEU A 84 -2.78 1.97 9.38
C LEU A 84 -3.37 1.67 10.75
N GLN A 85 -4.69 1.50 10.80
CA GLN A 85 -5.44 1.24 12.02
C GLN A 85 -6.63 0.34 11.70
N VAL A 86 -6.98 -0.59 12.57
CA VAL A 86 -8.12 -1.51 12.36
C VAL A 86 -9.17 -1.22 13.43
N ASP A 87 -10.40 -0.90 13.02
CA ASP A 87 -11.54 -0.59 13.90
C ASP A 87 -11.26 0.48 14.96
N ASN A 88 -10.49 1.51 14.62
CA ASN A 88 -10.02 2.52 15.57
C ASN A 88 -9.23 1.92 16.77
N HIS A 89 -8.73 0.69 16.65
CA HIS A 89 -7.80 0.05 17.58
C HIS A 89 -6.42 -0.12 16.90
N TYR A 90 -5.35 -0.12 17.71
CA TYR A 90 -3.96 -0.36 17.30
C TYR A 90 -3.47 0.41 16.06
N ARG A 91 -2.72 1.50 16.28
CA ARG A 91 -2.16 2.33 15.20
C ARG A 91 -0.74 1.91 14.85
N PHE A 92 -0.53 1.54 13.60
CA PHE A 92 0.77 1.18 13.04
C PHE A 92 1.29 2.33 12.20
N LEU A 93 2.47 2.85 12.54
CA LEU A 93 3.23 3.76 11.66
C LEU A 93 4.21 2.92 10.86
N ILE A 94 4.06 2.94 9.54
CA ILE A 94 4.95 2.25 8.60
C ILE A 94 5.67 3.32 7.82
N LYS A 95 6.99 3.39 8.03
CA LYS A 95 7.82 4.34 7.31
C LYS A 95 8.32 3.71 6.02
N GLN A 96 8.29 4.49 4.96
CA GLN A 96 8.77 4.05 3.65
C GLN A 96 10.28 3.75 3.68
N ALA A 97 11.04 4.48 4.50
CA ALA A 97 12.47 4.26 4.71
C ALA A 97 12.82 2.96 5.47
N ASP A 98 11.85 2.35 6.14
CA ASP A 98 12.04 1.11 6.91
C ASP A 98 11.71 -0.14 6.08
N MET A 99 11.26 0.03 4.82
CA MET A 99 10.98 -1.09 3.93
C MET A 99 12.25 -1.88 3.62
N PRO A 100 12.25 -3.21 3.81
CA PRO A 100 13.40 -4.05 3.47
C PRO A 100 13.84 -3.87 2.02
N TYR A 101 15.16 -3.77 1.81
CA TYR A 101 15.75 -3.53 0.49
C TYR A 101 15.34 -4.57 -0.57
N TYR A 102 15.26 -5.85 -0.20
CA TYR A 102 14.91 -6.94 -1.13
C TYR A 102 13.47 -6.87 -1.64
N LEU A 103 12.62 -6.01 -1.06
CA LEU A 103 11.23 -5.80 -1.47
C LEU A 103 11.04 -4.59 -2.38
N GLN A 104 12.09 -3.81 -2.59
CA GLN A 104 12.08 -2.65 -3.47
C GLN A 104 12.33 -3.11 -4.90
N GLN A 105 11.86 -2.35 -5.90
CA GLN A 105 12.22 -2.60 -7.30
C GLN A 105 13.75 -2.70 -7.40
N GLN A 106 14.23 -3.88 -7.74
CA GLN A 106 15.65 -4.15 -7.84
C GLN A 106 16.18 -3.48 -9.09
N ILE A 107 16.62 -2.23 -8.96
CA ILE A 107 17.50 -1.64 -9.95
C ILE A 107 18.83 -2.38 -9.83
N ASP A 108 19.31 -2.96 -10.93
CA ASP A 108 20.60 -3.63 -10.97
C ASP A 108 21.71 -2.65 -10.55
N ILE A 109 22.14 -2.75 -9.29
CA ILE A 109 23.30 -2.03 -8.77
C ILE A 109 24.55 -2.80 -9.22
N THR A 110 24.71 -2.98 -10.54
CA THR A 110 25.90 -3.63 -11.07
C THR A 110 27.14 -2.78 -10.78
N SER A 111 28.29 -3.43 -10.87
CA SER A 111 29.65 -2.90 -10.70
C SER A 111 29.96 -1.54 -11.34
N ARG A 112 29.12 -1.04 -12.27
CA ARG A 112 29.23 0.31 -12.86
C ARG A 112 29.05 1.45 -11.86
N ILE A 113 28.19 1.33 -10.85
CA ILE A 113 28.01 2.40 -9.84
C ILE A 113 29.21 2.42 -8.88
N LEU A 114 29.81 1.26 -8.61
CA LEU A 114 31.03 1.11 -7.80
C LEU A 114 32.32 1.36 -8.60
N ALA A 115 32.27 1.40 -9.93
CA ALA A 115 33.44 1.62 -10.79
C ALA A 115 34.11 2.99 -10.54
N GLY A 116 33.31 4.02 -10.19
CA GLY A 116 33.83 5.33 -9.77
C GLY A 116 34.57 5.32 -8.42
N TYR A 117 34.39 4.27 -7.61
CA TYR A 117 35.05 4.08 -6.32
C TYR A 117 36.21 3.08 -6.39
N GLY A 118 36.52 2.53 -7.57
CA GLY A 118 37.66 1.63 -7.81
C GLY A 118 38.98 2.07 -7.15
N PRO A 119 39.36 3.37 -7.17
CA PRO A 119 40.58 3.85 -6.51
C PRO A 119 40.56 3.68 -4.98
N TYR A 120 39.40 3.85 -4.34
CA TYR A 120 39.23 3.71 -2.89
C TYR A 120 39.12 2.26 -2.43
N LEU A 121 38.59 1.40 -3.30
CA LEU A 121 38.43 -0.03 -3.03
C LEU A 121 39.77 -0.78 -3.15
N ASN A 122 40.68 -0.36 -4.05
CA ASN A 122 41.93 -1.06 -4.35
C ASN A 122 42.85 -1.29 -3.13
N HIS A 123 42.83 -0.41 -2.12
CA HIS A 123 43.68 -0.52 -0.92
C HIS A 123 42.96 -1.06 0.33
N SER A 124 41.65 -1.32 0.26
CA SER A 124 40.87 -1.76 1.43
C SER A 124 40.86 -3.29 1.58
N LYS A 125 40.82 -3.78 2.82
CA LYS A 125 40.67 -5.22 3.13
C LYS A 125 39.29 -5.72 2.66
N ARG A 126 39.16 -7.00 2.30
CA ARG A 126 37.89 -7.60 1.80
C ARG A 126 36.68 -7.23 2.67
N ALA A 127 36.79 -7.37 3.99
CA ALA A 127 35.72 -7.00 4.92
C ALA A 127 35.29 -5.52 4.87
N GLN A 128 36.22 -4.59 4.60
CA GLN A 128 35.90 -3.17 4.41
C GLN A 128 35.19 -2.91 3.08
N ARG A 129 35.54 -3.66 2.02
CA ARG A 129 34.83 -3.61 0.74
C ARG A 129 33.40 -4.11 0.88
N ASP A 130 33.22 -5.25 1.55
CA ASP A 130 31.91 -5.85 1.77
C ASP A 130 31.01 -4.94 2.62
N GLN A 131 31.57 -4.33 3.67
CA GLN A 131 30.85 -3.36 4.50
C GLN A 131 30.51 -2.08 3.72
N LEU A 132 31.44 -1.55 2.92
CA LEU A 132 31.17 -0.36 2.08
C LEU A 132 30.10 -0.65 1.03
N GLN A 133 30.14 -1.83 0.41
CA GLN A 133 29.14 -2.28 -0.56
C GLN A 133 27.77 -2.45 0.10
N LEU A 134 27.70 -3.04 1.30
CA LEU A 134 26.48 -3.15 2.08
C LEU A 134 25.91 -1.78 2.45
N SER A 135 26.75 -0.86 2.96
CA SER A 135 26.34 0.50 3.31
C SER A 135 25.83 1.27 2.08
N PHE A 136 26.53 1.15 0.95
CA PHE A 136 26.14 1.82 -0.29
C PHE A 136 24.82 1.27 -0.82
N SER A 137 24.70 -0.05 -0.96
CA SER A 137 23.45 -0.70 -1.38
C SER A 137 22.29 -0.34 -0.46
N THR A 138 22.50 -0.30 0.86
CA THR A 138 21.48 0.12 1.84
C THR A 138 21.10 1.60 1.69
N ALA A 139 22.06 2.48 1.41
CA ALA A 139 21.77 3.90 1.21
C ALA A 139 21.02 4.15 -0.10
N THR A 140 21.44 3.48 -1.19
CA THR A 140 20.74 3.52 -2.49
C THR A 140 19.34 2.94 -2.36
N ALA A 141 19.19 1.81 -1.67
CA ALA A 141 17.90 1.22 -1.32
C ALA A 141 16.98 2.24 -0.67
N LYS A 142 17.43 2.88 0.42
CA LYS A 142 16.62 3.90 1.11
C LYS A 142 16.24 5.08 0.23
N ALA A 143 17.13 5.52 -0.66
CA ALA A 143 16.87 6.59 -1.61
C ALA A 143 15.86 6.20 -2.70
N LEU A 144 15.85 4.94 -3.12
CA LEU A 144 14.84 4.40 -4.04
C LEU A 144 13.52 4.15 -3.32
N ALA A 145 13.60 3.65 -2.09
CA ALA A 145 12.45 3.41 -1.23
C ALA A 145 11.59 4.65 -1.12
N SER A 146 12.17 5.84 -0.90
CA SER A 146 11.43 7.11 -0.76
C SER A 146 10.65 7.55 -2.00
N ARG A 147 10.88 6.91 -3.15
CA ARG A 147 10.13 7.12 -4.40
C ARG A 147 9.26 5.93 -4.79
N SER A 148 9.20 4.91 -3.93
CA SER A 148 8.42 3.70 -4.16
C SER A 148 6.92 3.99 -4.28
N PRO A 149 6.24 3.40 -5.28
CA PRO A 149 4.78 3.51 -5.44
C PRO A 149 3.99 2.67 -4.42
N TYR A 150 4.68 2.09 -3.44
CA TYR A 150 4.06 1.38 -2.32
C TYR A 150 4.85 1.65 -1.04
N THR A 151 4.13 1.60 0.08
CA THR A 151 4.68 1.55 1.43
C THR A 151 4.04 0.38 2.16
N VAL A 152 4.86 -0.58 2.59
CA VAL A 152 4.38 -1.85 3.16
C VAL A 152 5.09 -2.22 4.46
N ALA A 153 4.33 -2.72 5.42
CA ALA A 153 4.86 -3.46 6.55
C ALA A 153 5.24 -4.87 6.10
N THR A 154 6.24 -5.43 6.77
CA THR A 154 6.64 -6.85 6.66
C THR A 154 6.92 -7.45 8.04
N GLY A 155 7.23 -8.75 8.09
CA GLY A 155 7.63 -9.43 9.32
C GLY A 155 6.51 -9.44 10.37
N ASN A 156 6.88 -9.29 11.64
CA ASN A 156 5.92 -9.36 12.75
C ASN A 156 4.86 -8.27 12.69
N THR A 157 5.23 -7.06 12.24
CA THR A 157 4.27 -5.96 12.09
C THR A 157 3.20 -6.29 11.04
N ALA A 158 3.60 -6.82 9.88
CA ALA A 158 2.65 -7.22 8.85
C ALA A 158 1.75 -8.36 9.29
N LYS A 159 2.31 -9.38 9.95
CA LYS A 159 1.54 -10.50 10.50
C LYS A 159 0.50 -10.01 11.49
N HIS A 160 0.91 -9.20 12.47
CA HIS A 160 0.00 -8.69 13.48
C HIS A 160 -1.10 -7.80 12.89
N LEU A 161 -0.74 -6.92 11.95
CA LEU A 161 -1.72 -6.10 11.24
C LEU A 161 -2.68 -6.95 10.41
N PHE A 162 -2.17 -7.98 9.73
CA PHE A 162 -2.99 -8.90 8.95
C PHE A 162 -3.98 -9.68 9.83
N ASP A 163 -3.52 -10.20 10.98
CA ASP A 163 -4.38 -10.88 11.95
C ASP A 163 -5.52 -9.97 12.42
N LEU A 164 -5.21 -8.71 12.72
CA LEU A 164 -6.23 -7.71 13.06
C LEU A 164 -7.19 -7.49 11.88
N MET A 165 -6.70 -7.39 10.64
CA MET A 165 -7.54 -7.24 9.45
C MET A 165 -8.45 -8.45 9.18
N LEU A 166 -8.07 -9.65 9.61
CA LEU A 166 -8.93 -10.84 9.49
C LEU A 166 -10.08 -10.85 10.50
N MET A 167 -9.92 -10.17 11.64
CA MET A 167 -10.90 -10.15 12.72
C MET A 167 -11.71 -8.85 12.78
N GLY A 168 -11.22 -7.79 12.13
CA GLY A 168 -11.82 -6.47 12.18
C GLY A 168 -12.84 -6.20 11.09
N ASP A 169 -13.58 -5.12 11.25
CA ASP A 169 -14.63 -4.69 10.32
C ASP A 169 -14.11 -3.67 9.29
N PHE A 170 -13.11 -2.86 9.66
CA PHE A 170 -12.59 -1.78 8.83
C PHE A 170 -11.09 -1.54 8.98
N LEU A 171 -10.44 -1.33 7.83
CA LEU A 171 -9.10 -0.77 7.75
C LEU A 171 -9.18 0.73 7.52
N GLU A 172 -8.67 1.50 8.47
CA GLU A 172 -8.50 2.94 8.39
C GLU A 172 -7.05 3.26 8.01
N TYR A 173 -6.87 4.23 7.13
CA TYR A 173 -5.54 4.63 6.71
C TYR A 173 -5.39 6.15 6.71
N LYS A 174 -4.15 6.59 6.92
CA LYS A 174 -3.69 7.94 6.65
C LYS A 174 -2.33 7.87 5.97
N ILE A 175 -2.25 8.50 4.81
CA ILE A 175 -1.00 8.73 4.11
C ILE A 175 -0.50 10.12 4.49
N LEU A 176 0.75 10.18 4.95
CA LEU A 176 1.39 11.44 5.32
C LEU A 176 1.78 12.22 4.06
N ALA A 177 1.70 13.54 4.14
CA ALA A 177 2.03 14.41 3.02
C ALA A 177 3.50 14.25 2.61
N THR A 178 3.76 14.34 1.32
CA THR A 178 5.10 14.43 0.73
C THR A 178 5.18 15.71 -0.10
N GLU A 179 6.35 16.00 -0.67
CA GLU A 179 6.50 17.09 -1.65
C GLU A 179 5.68 16.87 -2.94
N LEU A 180 5.22 15.63 -3.18
CA LEU A 180 4.56 15.23 -4.42
C LEU A 180 3.04 15.08 -4.28
N HIS A 181 2.53 14.92 -3.07
CA HIS A 181 1.09 14.84 -2.81
C HIS A 181 0.72 15.26 -1.38
N ALA A 182 -0.50 15.76 -1.22
CA ALA A 182 -1.06 16.08 0.09
C ALA A 182 -1.33 14.83 0.93
N SER A 183 -1.59 15.02 2.22
CA SER A 183 -2.04 13.94 3.10
C SER A 183 -3.43 13.48 2.67
N THR A 184 -3.64 12.17 2.66
CA THR A 184 -4.94 11.56 2.38
C THR A 184 -5.31 10.59 3.48
N SER A 185 -6.60 10.36 3.67
CA SER A 185 -7.09 9.38 4.63
C SER A 185 -8.35 8.74 4.09
N GLY A 186 -8.65 7.54 4.56
CA GLY A 186 -9.88 6.87 4.20
C GLY A 186 -10.09 5.62 5.02
N ARG A 187 -11.13 4.89 4.64
CA ARG A 187 -11.60 3.71 5.34
C ARG A 187 -12.10 2.69 4.33
N TYR A 188 -11.67 1.45 4.50
CA TYR A 188 -12.07 0.32 3.66
C TYR A 188 -12.72 -0.75 4.52
N PRO A 189 -13.89 -1.28 4.13
CA PRO A 189 -14.53 -2.37 4.85
C PRO A 189 -13.74 -3.66 4.67
N LEU A 190 -13.51 -4.40 5.74
CA LEU A 190 -12.88 -5.73 5.74
C LEU A 190 -13.98 -6.80 5.66
N ASN A 191 -14.69 -6.78 4.53
CA ASN A 191 -15.91 -7.56 4.34
C ASN A 191 -15.64 -8.92 3.68
N ARG A 192 -16.70 -9.59 3.24
CA ARG A 192 -16.59 -10.87 2.55
C ARG A 192 -15.79 -10.80 1.24
N ASP A 193 -15.79 -9.66 0.54
CA ASP A 193 -15.02 -9.50 -0.70
C ASP A 193 -13.52 -9.52 -0.41
N PHE A 194 -13.10 -8.92 0.72
CA PHE A 194 -11.72 -9.01 1.20
C PHE A 194 -11.32 -10.47 1.45
N LEU A 195 -12.11 -11.21 2.23
CA LEU A 195 -11.84 -12.61 2.55
C LEU A 195 -11.83 -13.50 1.30
N ASN A 196 -12.77 -13.30 0.38
CA ASN A 196 -12.83 -14.02 -0.88
C ASN A 196 -11.59 -13.74 -1.75
N SER A 197 -11.13 -12.48 -1.80
CA SER A 197 -9.93 -12.09 -2.56
C SER A 197 -8.67 -12.73 -1.98
N LEU A 198 -8.54 -12.76 -0.65
CA LEU A 198 -7.44 -13.47 0.03
C LEU A 198 -7.43 -14.96 -0.32
N GLN A 199 -8.60 -15.60 -0.28
CA GLN A 199 -8.75 -17.00 -0.66
C GLN A 199 -8.36 -17.25 -2.13
N GLN A 200 -8.75 -16.36 -3.05
CA GLN A 200 -8.37 -16.46 -4.46
C GLN A 200 -6.85 -16.38 -4.66
N CYS A 201 -6.16 -15.53 -3.89
CA CYS A 201 -4.70 -15.47 -3.90
C CYS A 201 -4.02 -16.59 -3.10
N GLY A 202 -4.76 -17.49 -2.46
CA GLY A 202 -4.19 -18.50 -1.55
C GLY A 202 -3.52 -17.88 -0.32
N ILE A 203 -3.80 -16.61 -0.01
CA ILE A 203 -3.28 -15.92 1.16
C ILE A 203 -4.14 -16.35 2.33
N SER A 204 -3.68 -17.38 3.02
CA SER A 204 -4.27 -17.85 4.27
C SER A 204 -3.23 -17.80 5.37
N TRP A 205 -3.68 -17.44 6.57
CA TRP A 205 -2.84 -17.51 7.76
C TRP A 205 -3.51 -18.43 8.77
N HIS A 206 -3.00 -19.65 8.85
CA HIS A 206 -3.21 -20.56 9.96
C HIS A 206 -1.84 -20.80 10.58
N GLN A 207 -1.57 -20.16 11.72
CA GLN A 207 -0.55 -20.61 12.66
C GLN A 207 -1.22 -20.87 14.00
#